data_AF-A0A143WP78-F1
#
_entry.id   AF-A0A143WP78-F1
#
_cell.length_a   1.000
_cell.length_b   1.000
_cell.length_c   1.000
_cell.angle_alpha   90.00
_cell.angle_beta   90.00
_cell.angle_gamma   90.00
#
_symmetry.space_group_name_H-M   'P 1'
#
loop_
_entity.id
_entity.type
_entity.pdbx_description
1 polymer ?
#
loop_
_entity_poly.entity_id
_entity_poly.type
_entity_poly.pdbx_seq_one_letter_code
_entity_poly.pdbx_strand_id
1 'polypeptide(L)'
;MVGSVGSVRVILLCAIVGLGNAGDVVTVRRGNAINRLIPSGAVVPCCRALRTRTAASDRIVCVAAQRIPRYLFFRRVGTHDAAWDGGIRPHDVVSLLRVFGVSVWLDQVEVIHPAHVAGEHTALIRSPQGVTRSVRVRVTCSVRA
;
A
#
# COMPACT_ATOMS: atom_id res chain seq x y z
N MET A 1 -20.46 17.79 -31.25
CA MET A 1 -21.13 17.08 -30.14
C MET A 1 -20.06 16.63 -29.13
N VAL A 2 -19.86 17.39 -28.05
CA VAL A 2 -18.84 17.07 -27.03
C VAL A 2 -19.47 16.09 -26.04
N GLY A 3 -19.10 14.82 -26.16
CA GLY A 3 -19.59 13.74 -25.30
C GLY A 3 -19.22 14.00 -23.84
N SER A 4 -20.22 13.91 -22.97
CA SER A 4 -20.13 14.02 -21.51
C SER A 4 -18.88 13.31 -20.96
N VAL A 5 -18.05 14.08 -20.27
CA VAL A 5 -16.77 13.64 -19.68
C VAL A 5 -17.03 12.49 -18.70
N GLY A 6 -16.66 11.29 -19.12
CA GLY A 6 -17.05 10.03 -18.50
C GLY A 6 -16.85 10.01 -16.99
N SER A 7 -17.95 9.92 -16.25
CA SER A 7 -17.96 9.70 -14.81
C SER A 7 -18.35 8.25 -14.54
N VAL A 8 -17.70 7.62 -13.56
CA VAL A 8 -17.86 6.20 -13.22
C VAL A 8 -18.26 6.11 -11.75
N ARG A 9 -19.22 5.24 -11.46
CA ARG A 9 -19.63 4.93 -10.09
C ARG A 9 -18.69 3.87 -9.52
N VAL A 10 -18.16 4.13 -8.34
CA VAL A 10 -17.25 3.24 -7.62
C VAL A 10 -17.72 3.07 -6.19
N ILE A 11 -17.41 1.92 -5.60
CA ILE A 11 -17.65 1.59 -4.21
C ILE A 11 -16.33 1.77 -3.48
N LEU A 12 -16.32 2.58 -2.41
CA LEU A 12 -15.13 2.79 -1.59
C LEU A 12 -14.88 1.56 -0.72
N LEU A 13 -13.67 1.00 -0.75
CA LEU A 13 -13.27 -0.09 0.14
C LEU A 13 -12.62 0.42 1.44
N CYS A 14 -12.12 1.64 1.43
CA CYS A 14 -11.49 2.32 2.56
C CYS A 14 -12.02 3.74 2.66
N ALA A 15 -11.93 4.36 3.84
CA ALA A 15 -12.25 5.77 3.99
C ALA A 15 -11.22 6.62 3.26
N ILE A 16 -11.69 7.54 2.40
CA ILE A 16 -10.83 8.44 1.62
C ILE A 16 -11.27 9.87 1.88
N VAL A 17 -10.33 10.69 2.36
CA VAL A 17 -10.56 12.11 2.66
C VAL A 17 -11.06 12.82 1.40
N GLY A 18 -12.22 13.47 1.51
CA GLY A 18 -12.86 14.20 0.42
C GLY A 18 -13.70 13.36 -0.55
N LEU A 19 -13.80 12.04 -0.38
CA LEU A 19 -14.71 11.18 -1.15
C LEU A 19 -15.79 10.51 -0.30
N GLY A 20 -15.45 10.00 0.89
CA GLY A 20 -16.41 9.31 1.76
C GLY A 20 -15.77 8.18 2.57
N ASN A 21 -16.63 7.38 3.22
CA ASN A 21 -16.23 6.27 4.08
C ASN A 21 -16.26 4.93 3.33
N ALA A 22 -15.64 3.90 3.93
CA ALA A 22 -15.67 2.54 3.38
C ALA A 22 -17.12 2.04 3.27
N GLY A 23 -17.52 1.56 2.09
CA GLY A 23 -18.86 1.10 1.76
C GLY A 23 -19.68 2.08 0.90
N ASP A 24 -19.28 3.35 0.85
CA ASP A 24 -20.05 4.36 0.13
C ASP A 24 -19.93 4.21 -1.40
N VAL A 25 -21.03 4.48 -2.11
CA VAL A 25 -21.08 4.49 -3.57
C VAL A 25 -20.95 5.92 -4.07
N VAL A 26 -19.79 6.26 -4.62
CA VAL A 26 -19.46 7.61 -5.06
C VAL A 26 -19.26 7.67 -6.57
N THR A 27 -19.59 8.82 -7.17
CA THR A 27 -19.37 9.06 -8.60
C THR A 27 -18.11 9.88 -8.79
N VAL A 28 -17.14 9.31 -9.52
CA VAL A 28 -15.83 9.94 -9.75
C VAL A 28 -15.56 10.07 -11.25
N ARG A 29 -14.66 10.98 -11.62
CA ARG A 29 -14.18 11.07 -13.01
C ARG A 29 -13.46 9.77 -13.41
N ARG A 30 -13.71 9.30 -14.63
CA ARG A 30 -13.14 8.04 -15.16
C ARG A 30 -11.63 7.97 -15.07
N GLY A 31 -10.93 9.08 -15.36
CA GLY A 31 -9.46 9.13 -15.24
C GLY A 31 -8.98 8.92 -13.80
N ASN A 32 -9.66 9.50 -12.81
CA ASN A 32 -9.32 9.31 -11.40
C ASN A 32 -9.61 7.86 -10.94
N ALA A 33 -10.72 7.27 -11.41
CA ALA A 33 -11.02 5.87 -11.13
C ALA A 33 -9.94 4.93 -11.70
N ILE A 34 -9.67 5.02 -13.00
CA ILE A 34 -8.83 4.04 -13.72
C ILE A 34 -7.34 4.23 -13.39
N ASN A 35 -6.85 5.46 -13.30
CA ASN A 35 -5.41 5.70 -13.14
C ASN A 35 -5.00 5.75 -11.67
N ARG A 36 -5.89 6.21 -10.79
CA ARG A 36 -5.56 6.41 -9.38
C ARG A 36 -6.22 5.37 -8.50
N LEU A 37 -7.54 5.32 -8.42
CA LEU A 37 -8.32 4.65 -7.36
C LEU A 37 -8.48 3.12 -7.50
N ILE A 38 -8.54 2.60 -8.73
CA ILE A 38 -8.65 1.16 -9.01
C ILE A 38 -7.29 0.45 -8.86
N PRO A 39 -6.19 0.94 -9.46
CA PRO A 39 -4.87 0.31 -9.31
C PRO A 39 -4.36 0.32 -7.87
N SER A 40 -4.82 1.28 -7.10
CA SER A 40 -4.57 1.34 -5.66
C SER A 40 -5.29 0.25 -4.87
N GLY A 41 -6.41 -0.27 -5.35
CA GLY A 41 -7.29 -1.14 -4.58
C GLY A 41 -8.13 -0.40 -3.53
N ALA A 42 -8.23 0.94 -3.61
CA ALA A 42 -9.04 1.72 -2.68
C ALA A 42 -10.54 1.70 -3.04
N VAL A 43 -10.89 1.39 -4.29
CA VAL A 43 -12.27 1.36 -4.79
C VAL A 43 -12.50 0.20 -5.75
N VAL A 44 -13.76 -0.23 -5.86
CA VAL A 44 -14.22 -1.25 -6.84
C VAL A 44 -15.26 -0.62 -7.77
N PRO A 45 -15.21 -0.87 -9.09
CA PRO A 45 -16.24 -0.37 -10.00
C PRO A 45 -17.63 -0.92 -9.62
N CYS A 46 -18.61 -0.04 -9.54
CA CYS A 46 -19.98 -0.40 -9.19
C CYS A 46 -20.70 -0.96 -10.43
N CYS A 47 -20.50 -2.24 -10.72
CA CYS A 47 -21.28 -2.95 -11.74
C CYS A 47 -22.69 -3.27 -11.19
N ARG A 48 -23.74 -3.15 -12.02
CA ARG A 48 -25.13 -3.45 -11.61
C ARG A 48 -25.29 -4.85 -10.97
N ALA A 49 -24.48 -5.83 -11.39
CA ALA A 49 -24.46 -7.18 -10.84
C ALA A 49 -23.88 -7.30 -9.42
N LEU A 50 -23.08 -6.32 -8.96
CA LEU A 50 -22.49 -6.35 -7.62
C LEU A 50 -23.47 -5.86 -6.54
N ARG A 51 -24.42 -4.98 -6.91
CA ARG A 51 -25.40 -4.38 -5.99
C ARG A 51 -26.26 -5.40 -5.25
N THR A 52 -26.62 -6.50 -5.92
CA THR A 52 -27.40 -7.58 -5.31
C THR A 52 -26.58 -8.44 -4.35
N ARG A 53 -25.25 -8.46 -4.48
CA ARG A 53 -24.36 -9.27 -3.64
C ARG A 53 -23.87 -8.52 -2.39
N THR A 54 -23.71 -7.20 -2.46
CA THR A 54 -23.28 -6.36 -1.32
C THR A 54 -24.40 -5.98 -0.36
N ALA A 55 -25.67 -5.97 -0.79
CA ALA A 55 -26.80 -5.75 0.13
C ALA A 55 -26.97 -6.87 1.17
N ALA A 56 -26.37 -8.05 0.94
CA ALA A 56 -26.48 -9.21 1.81
C ALA A 56 -25.26 -9.44 2.72
N SER A 57 -24.20 -8.62 2.62
CA SER A 57 -22.97 -8.83 3.39
C SER A 57 -22.51 -7.54 4.03
N ASP A 58 -23.22 -7.16 5.09
CA ASP A 58 -22.72 -6.21 6.07
C ASP A 58 -21.33 -6.68 6.54
N ARG A 59 -20.32 -5.85 6.26
CA ARG A 59 -18.91 -6.04 6.61
C ARG A 59 -18.29 -7.31 6.02
N ILE A 60 -17.79 -7.19 4.78
CA ILE A 60 -16.60 -7.96 4.39
C ILE A 60 -15.43 -7.41 5.21
N VAL A 61 -15.32 -7.84 6.47
CA VAL A 61 -14.07 -7.72 7.22
C VAL A 61 -13.12 -8.66 6.51
N CYS A 62 -12.23 -8.11 5.69
CA CYS A 62 -11.07 -8.84 5.22
C CYS A 62 -10.19 -9.14 6.45
N VAL A 63 -10.53 -10.16 7.23
CA VAL A 63 -9.66 -10.81 8.20
C VAL A 63 -8.65 -11.68 7.44
N ALA A 64 -7.99 -11.10 6.43
CA ALA A 64 -6.71 -11.61 6.04
C ALA A 64 -5.78 -11.13 7.14
N ALA A 65 -5.57 -11.96 8.16
CA ALA A 65 -4.48 -11.80 9.09
C ALA A 65 -3.17 -11.91 8.27
N GLN A 66 -2.83 -10.84 7.55
CA GLN A 66 -1.58 -10.73 6.82
C GLN A 66 -0.49 -10.88 7.89
N ARG A 67 0.16 -12.04 7.90
CA ARG A 67 1.31 -12.31 8.75
C ARG A 67 2.42 -11.40 8.24
N ILE A 68 2.48 -10.22 8.85
CA ILE A 68 3.58 -9.29 8.60
C ILE A 68 4.85 -9.98 9.12
N PRO A 69 5.86 -10.22 8.27
CA PRO A 69 7.11 -10.81 8.70
C PRO A 69 7.78 -9.90 9.73
N ARG A 70 8.29 -10.50 10.82
CA ARG A 70 9.02 -9.76 11.87
C ARG A 70 10.38 -9.25 11.41
N TYR A 71 10.99 -9.98 10.48
CA TYR A 71 12.33 -9.74 9.95
C TYR A 71 12.28 -9.73 8.43
N LEU A 72 12.85 -8.67 7.85
CA LEU A 72 13.04 -8.51 6.42
C LEU A 72 14.53 -8.39 6.14
N PHE A 73 15.00 -9.07 5.10
CA PHE A 73 16.37 -8.95 4.62
C PHE A 73 16.35 -8.15 3.32
N PHE A 74 17.07 -7.03 3.31
CA PHE A 74 17.23 -6.20 2.13
C PHE A 74 18.68 -6.27 1.67
N ARG A 75 18.88 -6.90 0.51
CA ARG A 75 20.20 -6.94 -0.13
C ARG A 75 20.27 -5.91 -1.23
N ARG A 76 21.27 -5.02 -1.17
CA ARG A 76 21.56 -4.06 -2.24
C ARG A 76 22.97 -4.30 -2.77
N VAL A 77 23.10 -4.27 -4.09
CA VAL A 77 24.37 -4.38 -4.79
C VAL A 77 24.82 -2.96 -5.16
N GLY A 78 25.94 -2.52 -4.59
CA GLY A 78 26.51 -1.18 -4.81
C GLY A 78 27.82 -1.23 -5.58
N THR A 79 28.21 -0.11 -6.18
CA THR A 79 29.41 0.05 -7.02
C THR A 79 30.64 0.57 -6.28
N HIS A 80 30.54 1.03 -5.03
CA HIS A 80 31.70 1.43 -4.23
C HIS A 80 31.48 1.30 -2.73
N ASP A 81 32.58 1.17 -1.98
CA ASP A 81 32.61 0.91 -0.54
C ASP A 81 31.76 1.92 0.25
N ALA A 82 30.81 1.36 1.00
CA ALA A 82 30.14 1.91 2.17
C ALA A 82 29.36 3.25 2.07
N ALA A 83 29.43 4.01 0.98
CA ALA A 83 28.67 5.26 0.83
C ALA A 83 27.25 5.00 0.32
N TRP A 84 26.30 4.89 1.26
CA TRP A 84 24.88 4.77 0.94
C TRP A 84 24.27 6.14 0.60
N ASP A 85 24.30 6.51 -0.68
CA ASP A 85 23.81 7.81 -1.18
C ASP A 85 22.27 8.00 -1.15
N GLY A 86 21.52 7.01 -0.70
CA GLY A 86 20.06 7.10 -0.69
C GLY A 86 19.46 5.97 0.10
N GLY A 87 19.31 6.22 1.40
CA GLY A 87 18.93 5.29 2.45
C GLY A 87 17.74 4.35 2.16
N ILE A 88 17.41 3.42 3.07
CA ILE A 88 16.14 2.68 2.99
C ILE A 88 15.03 3.73 2.98
N ARG A 89 14.20 3.71 1.94
CA ARG A 89 13.02 4.56 1.91
C ARG A 89 11.77 3.70 2.03
N PRO A 90 10.63 4.27 2.43
CA PRO A 90 9.39 3.51 2.63
C PRO A 90 9.00 2.66 1.41
N HIS A 91 9.30 3.13 0.19
CA HIS A 91 9.07 2.38 -1.06
C HIS A 91 9.78 1.01 -1.13
N ASP A 92 11.00 0.89 -0.57
CA ASP A 92 11.76 -0.37 -0.54
C ASP A 92 11.07 -1.37 0.39
N VAL A 93 10.60 -0.89 1.54
CA VAL A 93 9.89 -1.69 2.54
C VAL A 93 8.56 -2.18 2.00
N VAL A 94 7.80 -1.31 1.30
CA VAL A 94 6.57 -1.71 0.60
C VAL A 94 6.85 -2.79 -0.44
N SER A 95 7.93 -2.63 -1.22
CA SER A 95 8.31 -3.60 -2.24
C SER A 95 8.69 -4.95 -1.64
N LEU A 96 9.44 -4.96 -0.54
CA LEU A 96 9.78 -6.17 0.22
C LEU A 96 8.52 -6.85 0.77
N LEU A 97 7.61 -6.11 1.39
CA LEU A 97 6.38 -6.65 1.96
C LEU A 97 5.47 -7.26 0.88
N ARG A 98 5.44 -6.67 -0.32
CA ARG A 98 4.70 -7.23 -1.47
C ARG A 98 5.21 -8.61 -1.87
N VAL A 99 6.52 -8.88 -1.79
CA VAL A 99 7.09 -10.22 -2.07
C VAL A 99 6.53 -11.27 -1.11
N PHE A 100 6.21 -10.88 0.14
CA PHE A 100 5.58 -11.75 1.14
C PHE A 100 4.05 -11.77 1.04
N GLY A 101 3.45 -11.21 -0.01
CA GLY A 101 1.99 -11.14 -0.18
C GLY A 101 1.31 -10.14 0.76
N VAL A 102 2.07 -9.24 1.38
CA VAL A 102 1.56 -8.18 2.25
C VAL A 102 1.42 -6.90 1.44
N SER A 103 0.17 -6.56 1.10
CA SER A 103 -0.15 -5.33 0.38
C SER A 103 -0.35 -4.18 1.37
N VAL A 104 0.67 -3.34 1.49
CA VAL A 104 0.65 -2.10 2.26
C VAL A 104 0.86 -0.89 1.37
N TRP A 105 0.41 0.24 1.87
CA TRP A 105 0.52 1.52 1.21
C TRP A 105 1.70 2.34 1.72
N LEU A 106 2.13 3.33 0.95
CA LEU A 106 3.30 4.16 1.29
C LEU A 106 3.06 5.04 2.52
N ASP A 107 1.84 5.53 2.70
CA ASP A 107 1.37 6.29 3.88
C ASP A 107 1.28 5.43 5.15
N GLN A 108 1.17 4.12 4.99
CA GLN A 108 1.16 3.15 6.08
C GLN A 108 2.56 2.79 6.58
N VAL A 109 3.62 3.15 5.87
CA VAL A 109 4.99 2.75 6.21
C VAL A 109 5.81 3.95 6.65
N GLU A 110 6.39 3.84 7.84
CA GLU A 110 7.25 4.87 8.44
C GLU A 110 8.58 4.23 8.87
N VAL A 111 9.71 4.84 8.53
CA VAL A 111 11.06 4.32 8.86
C VAL A 111 11.66 5.23 9.93
N ILE A 112 11.96 4.69 11.12
CA ILE A 112 12.20 5.52 12.32
C ILE A 112 13.63 6.10 12.39
N HIS A 113 14.62 5.58 11.67
CA HIS A 113 16.04 5.90 11.92
C HIS A 113 16.85 6.06 10.63
N PRO A 114 18.00 6.79 10.67
CA PRO A 114 18.69 7.23 9.47
C PRO A 114 19.12 6.01 8.65
N ALA A 115 18.53 5.94 7.47
CA ALA A 115 18.54 4.76 6.64
C ALA A 115 19.82 4.65 5.78
N HIS A 116 20.89 5.35 6.14
CA HIS A 116 22.11 5.55 5.36
C HIS A 116 23.29 4.67 5.81
N VAL A 117 23.06 3.74 6.74
CA VAL A 117 24.11 2.83 7.24
C VAL A 117 23.65 1.39 7.06
N ALA A 118 24.53 0.52 6.55
CA ALA A 118 24.28 -0.91 6.52
C ALA A 118 24.12 -1.42 7.97
N GLY A 119 22.96 -2.00 8.29
CA GLY A 119 22.60 -2.33 9.67
C GLY A 119 21.16 -2.78 9.82
N GLU A 120 20.73 -2.94 11.07
CA GLU A 120 19.33 -3.22 11.40
C GLU A 120 18.54 -1.91 11.53
N HIS A 121 17.46 -1.81 10.75
CA HIS A 121 16.54 -0.68 10.73
C HIS A 121 15.18 -1.12 11.24
N THR A 122 14.44 -0.20 11.86
CA THR A 122 13.06 -0.46 12.29
C THR A 122 12.09 0.33 11.42
N ALA A 123 11.16 -0.38 10.78
CA ALA A 123 10.04 0.17 10.05
C ALA A 123 8.74 -0.07 10.82
N LEU A 124 7.89 0.95 10.94
CA LEU A 124 6.54 0.87 11.46
C LEU A 124 5.57 0.72 10.30
N ILE A 125 4.65 -0.24 10.46
CA ILE A 125 3.58 -0.48 9.51
C ILE A 125 2.26 -0.22 10.24
N ARG A 126 1.54 0.81 9.81
CA ARG A 126 0.20 1.15 10.27
C ARG A 126 -0.84 0.32 9.52
N SER A 127 -1.55 -0.53 10.24
CA SER A 127 -2.71 -1.24 9.71
C SER A 127 -3.89 -0.27 9.49
N PRO A 128 -4.76 -0.51 8.49
CA PRO A 128 -6.04 0.20 8.37
C PRO A 128 -6.90 0.17 9.64
N GLN A 129 -6.70 -0.84 10.49
CA GLN A 129 -7.40 -0.99 11.77
C GLN A 129 -6.78 -0.17 12.90
N GLY A 130 -5.81 0.72 12.61
CA GLY A 130 -5.11 1.55 13.60
C GLY A 130 -4.02 0.83 14.39
N VAL A 131 -3.77 -0.46 14.12
CA VAL A 131 -2.72 -1.24 14.77
C VAL A 131 -1.37 -0.97 14.12
N THR A 132 -0.42 -0.42 14.88
CA THR A 132 0.96 -0.23 14.43
C THR A 132 1.80 -1.46 14.77
N ARG A 133 2.53 -2.00 13.79
CA ARG A 133 3.48 -3.11 13.99
C ARG A 133 4.88 -2.69 13.59
N SER A 134 5.87 -3.04 14.40
CA SER A 134 7.28 -2.84 14.08
C SER A 134 7.86 -4.05 13.33
N VAL A 135 8.65 -3.78 12.30
CA VAL A 135 9.37 -4.76 11.50
C VAL A 135 10.83 -4.38 11.46
N ARG A 136 11.71 -5.37 11.70
CA ARG A 136 13.15 -5.19 11.59
C ARG A 136 13.60 -5.47 10.16
N VAL A 137 14.29 -4.52 9.55
CA VAL A 137 14.85 -4.63 8.20
C VAL A 137 16.36 -4.65 8.32
N ARG A 138 16.97 -5.81 8.07
CA ARG A 138 18.41 -5.95 8.04
C ARG A 138 18.93 -5.67 6.63
N VAL A 139 19.81 -4.70 6.52
CA VAL A 139 20.42 -4.30 5.26
C VAL A 139 21.79 -4.91 5.14
N THR A 140 22.02 -5.63 4.05
CA THR A 140 23.34 -6.14 3.68
C THR A 140 23.76 -5.50 2.36
N CYS A 141 24.93 -4.88 2.35
CA CYS A 141 25.57 -4.41 1.13
C CYS A 141 26.51 -5.51 0.61
N SER A 142 26.43 -5.82 -0.68
CA SER A 142 27.46 -6.60 -1.36
C SER A 142 28.05 -5.78 -2.50
N VAL A 143 29.37 -5.63 -2.53
CA VAL A 143 30.08 -5.01 -3.64
C VAL A 143 30.14 -6.04 -4.78
N ARG A 144 29.83 -5.61 -6.00
CA ARG A 144 30.04 -6.44 -7.18
C ARG A 144 31.52 -6.31 -7.56
N ALA A 145 32.26 -7.42 -7.40
CA ALA A 145 33.64 -7.54 -7.89
C ALA A 145 33.69 -7.47 -9.42
#